data_AF-A0A423JUU5-F1
#
_entry.id   AF-A0A423JUU5-F1
#
_cell.length_a   1.000
_cell.length_b   1.000
_cell.length_c   1.000
_cell.angle_alpha   90.00
_cell.angle_beta   90.00
_cell.angle_gamma   90.00
#
_symmetry.space_group_name_H-M   'P 1'
#
loop_
_entity.id
_entity.type
_entity.pdbx_description
1 polymer ?
#
loop_
_entity_poly.entity_id
_entity_poly.type
_entity_poly.pdbx_seq_one_letter_code
_entity_poly.pdbx_strand_id
1 'polypeptide(L)'
;MNTDYSDMSWVRSSDDLIIRPLPLRHHARGWKDADRAQNQSSLLAPDGPEGDVFVVYTRDSSRLCVQRRAMVDDQVELAIEWKTLAGLKNVVATEEGCLALTEEGRFYAVTSQGELQLGGLTEVWFKDRPHWWTQLPTVVGEVPFTTLALIGLSNADGSAWLCAWYLDGRLLVADLGHGREVRLLGTTPDNAAVWLSDAFSGEVYRQAFMDAPQLLNAFCKGTRLLTPDALPAPQPLWSPWTFTQVSRHGAGLLATSVEGIQMELNHQEPALITGVDSQWVRERADALTDHLKALVDSTQRCAPLLNVAHPRGLRWFVSSSGRLIDTGNVLHPDSTVAVGTQHQTNVLLFDGADGVLRRYPQTENVEPLAYVQRDADLLTVESHRQLDDVMPLIADEISTLILRLGPESTTCRISQAVWQRLELVIIDCRPSLGSQSIAPVTLALALDSPEQLIVSLVGEHLVMLDPTTCHSLILREVNAKDVTLRGNVMIAIDGYRSIAAADLADALAAKLAAVGHVLFGDLAPLPQEEAILS
;
A
#
# COMPACT_ATOMS: atom_id res chain seq x y z
N MET A 1 56.39 -20.51 -10.24
CA MET A 1 54.98 -20.48 -9.81
C MET A 1 54.88 -19.43 -8.73
N ASN A 2 54.47 -18.23 -9.10
CA ASN A 2 54.38 -17.09 -8.19
C ASN A 2 52.92 -16.67 -8.19
N THR A 3 52.20 -16.96 -7.12
CA THR A 3 50.83 -16.51 -6.91
C THR A 3 50.72 -16.12 -5.44
N ASP A 4 51.12 -14.88 -5.15
CA ASP A 4 50.84 -14.21 -3.89
C ASP A 4 49.33 -13.85 -3.89
N TYR A 5 48.53 -14.65 -3.18
CA TYR A 5 47.11 -14.34 -2.91
C TYR A 5 46.97 -13.98 -1.43
N SER A 6 46.39 -12.82 -1.15
CA SER A 6 46.11 -12.32 0.20
C SER A 6 44.64 -12.59 0.57
N ASP A 7 44.40 -13.27 1.70
CA ASP A 7 43.06 -13.45 2.26
C ASP A 7 42.67 -12.23 3.10
N MET A 8 41.75 -11.40 2.60
CA MET A 8 41.15 -10.30 3.36
C MET A 8 40.09 -10.83 4.34
N SER A 9 39.97 -10.20 5.50
CA SER A 9 38.81 -10.36 6.38
C SER A 9 38.17 -8.99 6.57
N TRP A 10 36.85 -8.97 6.66
CA TRP A 10 36.08 -7.75 6.95
C TRP A 10 35.50 -7.86 8.35
N VAL A 11 35.33 -6.72 9.01
CA VAL A 11 34.73 -6.64 10.34
C VAL A 11 33.52 -5.71 10.23
N ARG A 12 32.34 -6.20 10.62
CA ARG A 12 31.11 -5.40 10.67
C ARG A 12 31.14 -4.53 11.92
N SER A 13 30.99 -3.22 11.75
CA SER A 13 31.17 -2.25 12.84
C SER A 13 30.07 -2.26 13.90
N SER A 14 28.90 -2.85 13.63
CA SER A 14 27.78 -2.89 14.59
C SER A 14 27.95 -3.97 15.65
N ASP A 15 28.54 -5.12 15.30
CA ASP A 15 28.62 -6.31 16.16
C ASP A 15 29.98 -7.03 16.14
N ASP A 16 31.01 -6.40 15.56
CA ASP A 16 32.37 -6.93 15.39
C ASP A 16 32.44 -8.28 14.65
N LEU A 17 31.40 -8.62 13.86
CA LEU A 17 31.38 -9.86 13.09
C LEU A 17 32.51 -9.90 12.06
N ILE A 18 33.34 -10.94 12.14
CA ILE A 18 34.41 -11.18 11.16
C ILE A 18 33.87 -12.00 9.99
N ILE A 19 33.83 -11.38 8.82
CA ILE A 19 33.42 -11.99 7.54
C ILE A 19 34.68 -12.36 6.76
N ARG A 20 34.73 -13.59 6.24
CA ARG A 20 35.91 -14.11 5.54
C ARG A 20 35.54 -14.73 4.18
N PRO A 21 36.36 -14.54 3.13
CA PRO A 21 36.22 -15.30 1.90
C PRO A 21 36.55 -16.77 2.19
N LEU A 22 35.94 -17.68 1.43
CA LEU A 22 36.26 -19.09 1.53
C LEU A 22 37.63 -19.37 0.90
N PRO A 23 38.49 -20.17 1.55
CA PRO A 23 39.78 -20.51 0.98
C PRO A 23 39.60 -21.37 -0.29
N LEU A 24 40.32 -21.01 -1.35
CA LEU A 24 40.47 -21.87 -2.52
C LEU A 24 41.11 -23.20 -2.10
N ARG A 25 40.61 -24.33 -2.64
CA ARG A 25 41.12 -25.67 -2.30
C ARG A 25 42.65 -25.73 -2.42
N HIS A 26 43.33 -26.32 -1.42
CA HIS A 26 44.79 -26.49 -1.29
C HIS A 26 45.62 -25.25 -0.91
N HIS A 27 45.04 -24.20 -0.31
CA HIS A 27 45.80 -23.03 0.13
C HIS A 27 45.95 -22.97 1.67
N ALA A 28 47.17 -22.70 2.13
CA ALA A 28 47.47 -22.43 3.54
C ALA A 28 47.23 -20.94 3.83
N ARG A 29 46.51 -20.64 4.92
CA ARG A 29 46.31 -19.26 5.39
C ARG A 29 47.65 -18.66 5.84
N GLY A 30 48.00 -17.45 5.40
CA GLY A 30 49.21 -16.78 5.85
C GLY A 30 49.37 -15.35 5.34
N TRP A 31 49.91 -14.48 6.19
CA TRP A 31 50.21 -13.08 5.89
C TRP A 31 51.62 -12.93 5.32
N LYS A 32 51.70 -12.41 4.09
CA LYS A 32 52.75 -11.47 3.70
C LYS A 32 52.03 -10.19 3.30
N ASP A 33 52.40 -9.10 3.99
CA ASP A 33 51.95 -7.72 3.84
C ASP A 33 50.89 -7.48 2.76
N ALA A 34 49.64 -7.32 3.21
CA ALA A 34 48.47 -7.07 2.36
C ALA A 34 48.57 -5.68 1.72
N ASP A 35 49.19 -5.61 0.56
CA ASP A 35 49.17 -4.43 -0.29
C ASP A 35 47.74 -4.28 -0.86
N ARG A 36 47.01 -3.23 -0.45
CA ARG A 36 45.63 -2.96 -0.92
C ARG A 36 45.50 -2.97 -2.45
N ALA A 37 46.58 -2.68 -3.16
CA ALA A 37 46.64 -2.63 -4.62
C ALA A 37 46.69 -4.01 -5.31
N GLN A 38 47.11 -5.08 -4.62
CA GLN A 38 47.17 -6.45 -5.17
C GLN A 38 45.90 -7.27 -4.88
N ASN A 39 44.97 -6.72 -4.10
CA ASN A 39 43.78 -7.44 -3.66
C ASN A 39 42.77 -7.62 -4.80
N GLN A 40 42.30 -8.86 -4.96
CA GLN A 40 41.33 -9.24 -5.98
C GLN A 40 39.90 -9.40 -5.42
N SER A 41 39.70 -9.48 -4.10
CA SER A 41 38.38 -9.78 -3.52
C SER A 41 37.69 -8.55 -2.92
N SER A 42 36.38 -8.43 -3.17
CA SER A 42 35.48 -7.39 -2.64
C SER A 42 34.33 -8.04 -1.86
N LEU A 43 34.05 -7.53 -0.66
CA LEU A 43 32.84 -7.85 0.10
C LEU A 43 31.76 -6.83 -0.22
N LEU A 44 30.58 -7.36 -0.45
CA LEU A 44 29.38 -6.65 -0.85
C LEU A 44 28.29 -7.01 0.16
N ALA A 45 27.79 -6.00 0.89
CA ALA A 45 26.65 -6.15 1.79
C ALA A 45 25.39 -5.82 0.98
N PRO A 46 24.49 -6.79 0.72
CA PRO A 46 23.21 -6.51 0.09
C PRO A 46 22.35 -5.59 0.97
N ASP A 47 21.50 -4.77 0.35
CA ASP A 47 20.60 -3.86 1.06
C ASP A 47 19.63 -4.64 1.97
N GLY A 48 19.72 -4.42 3.28
CA GLY A 48 18.81 -4.98 4.27
C GLY A 48 19.18 -4.54 5.69
N PRO A 49 18.21 -4.35 6.60
CA PRO A 49 18.50 -4.02 7.99
C PRO A 49 19.28 -5.18 8.62
N GLU A 50 20.51 -4.88 9.06
CA GLU A 50 21.46 -5.82 9.69
C GLU A 50 21.52 -7.22 9.04
N GLY A 51 21.61 -7.28 7.71
CA GLY A 51 21.55 -8.52 6.94
C GLY A 51 22.63 -9.55 7.29
N ASP A 52 22.19 -10.79 7.49
CA ASP A 52 23.02 -11.98 7.65
C ASP A 52 23.49 -12.58 6.30
N VAL A 53 23.29 -11.86 5.20
CA VAL A 53 23.70 -12.26 3.85
C VAL A 53 24.89 -11.42 3.40
N PHE A 54 25.92 -12.09 2.88
CA PHE A 54 27.15 -11.47 2.40
C PHE A 54 27.49 -11.98 1.02
N VAL A 55 27.89 -11.09 0.11
CA VAL A 55 28.36 -11.48 -1.22
C VAL A 55 29.83 -11.16 -1.36
N VAL A 56 30.63 -12.19 -1.67
CA VAL A 56 32.05 -12.05 -1.94
C VAL A 56 32.29 -12.25 -3.42
N TYR A 57 32.90 -11.26 -4.05
CA TYR A 57 33.34 -11.30 -5.43
C TYR A 57 34.88 -11.30 -5.49
N THR A 58 35.46 -12.15 -6.32
CA THR A 58 36.90 -12.11 -6.64
C THR A 58 37.06 -11.70 -8.10
N ARG A 59 37.90 -10.70 -8.35
CA ARG A 59 38.27 -10.22 -9.68
C ARG A 59 38.73 -11.40 -10.53
N ASP A 60 38.32 -11.41 -11.80
CA ASP A 60 38.55 -12.50 -12.76
C ASP A 60 37.82 -13.83 -12.46
N SER A 61 36.98 -13.89 -11.42
CA SER A 61 36.03 -14.98 -11.19
C SER A 61 34.75 -14.76 -11.99
N SER A 62 34.22 -15.81 -12.61
CA SER A 62 32.87 -15.84 -13.19
C SER A 62 31.77 -16.14 -12.15
N ARG A 63 32.12 -16.14 -10.87
CA ARG A 63 31.26 -16.56 -9.77
C ARG A 63 31.23 -15.56 -8.62
N LEU A 64 30.05 -15.44 -8.02
CA LEU A 64 29.79 -14.77 -6.75
C LEU A 64 29.63 -15.83 -5.66
N CYS A 65 30.22 -15.59 -4.50
CA CYS A 65 30.00 -16.41 -3.31
C CYS A 65 28.98 -15.71 -2.41
N VAL A 66 27.79 -16.28 -2.29
CA VAL A 66 26.76 -15.83 -1.35
C VAL A 66 26.90 -16.63 -0.07
N GLN A 67 27.09 -15.94 1.05
CA GLN A 67 27.14 -16.52 2.39
C GLN A 67 25.89 -16.07 3.13
N ARG A 68 25.08 -16.99 3.65
CA ARG A 68 23.90 -16.69 4.46
C ARG A 68 24.11 -17.26 5.85
N ARG A 69 24.00 -16.39 6.85
CA ARG A 69 24.11 -16.74 8.25
C ARG A 69 22.69 -16.92 8.81
N ALA A 70 22.52 -17.91 9.68
CA ALA A 70 21.30 -18.08 10.46
C ALA A 70 21.67 -18.51 11.88
N MET A 71 20.89 -18.07 12.87
CA MET A 71 20.97 -18.56 14.24
C MET A 71 19.94 -19.69 14.40
N VAL A 72 20.41 -20.91 14.64
CA VAL A 72 19.58 -22.09 14.90
C VAL A 72 20.09 -22.71 16.20
N ASP A 73 19.22 -22.82 17.22
CA ASP A 73 19.55 -23.39 18.54
C ASP A 73 20.82 -22.80 19.18
N ASP A 74 20.96 -21.47 19.20
CA ASP A 74 22.14 -20.71 19.67
C ASP A 74 23.46 -21.05 18.94
N GLN A 75 23.39 -21.75 17.80
CA GLN A 75 24.52 -22.00 16.91
C GLN A 75 24.38 -21.20 15.61
N VAL A 76 25.53 -20.73 15.11
CA VAL A 76 25.60 -20.06 13.82
C VAL A 76 25.70 -21.12 12.71
N GLU A 77 24.66 -21.25 11.90
CA GLU A 77 24.72 -21.96 10.63
C GLU A 77 25.13 -21.00 9.51
N LEU A 78 26.12 -21.41 8.70
CA LEU A 78 26.57 -20.68 7.53
C LEU A 78 26.27 -21.49 6.27
N ALA A 79 25.24 -21.07 5.54
CA ALA A 79 24.92 -21.60 4.22
C ALA A 79 25.75 -20.86 3.16
N ILE A 80 26.29 -21.62 2.20
CA ILE A 80 27.18 -21.09 1.17
C ILE A 80 26.65 -21.50 -0.20
N GLU A 81 26.48 -20.53 -1.07
CA GLU A 81 25.99 -20.73 -2.42
C GLU A 81 26.92 -20.03 -3.42
N TRP A 82 27.28 -20.73 -4.50
CA TRP A 82 28.07 -20.17 -5.58
C TRP A 82 27.19 -19.87 -6.77
N LYS A 83 27.06 -18.59 -7.11
CA LYS A 83 26.29 -18.14 -8.27
C LYS A 83 27.22 -17.90 -9.43
N THR A 84 27.03 -18.67 -10.49
CA THR A 84 27.79 -18.51 -11.73
C THR A 84 27.00 -17.59 -12.66
N LEU A 85 27.65 -16.51 -13.11
CA LEU A 85 27.08 -15.62 -14.11
C LEU A 85 27.99 -15.64 -15.34
N ALA A 86 27.46 -16.11 -16.47
CA ALA A 86 28.22 -16.21 -17.70
C ALA A 86 28.72 -14.83 -18.14
N GLY A 87 30.01 -14.73 -18.45
CA GLY A 87 30.63 -13.48 -18.88
C GLY A 87 30.67 -12.40 -17.79
N LEU A 88 30.61 -12.73 -16.49
CA LEU A 88 30.78 -11.76 -15.42
C LEU A 88 32.14 -11.05 -15.56
N LYS A 89 32.10 -9.74 -15.76
CA LYS A 89 33.26 -8.89 -15.99
C LYS A 89 33.67 -8.10 -14.75
N ASN A 90 32.68 -7.56 -14.04
CA ASN A 90 32.93 -6.73 -12.86
C ASN A 90 31.73 -6.73 -11.92
N VAL A 91 31.95 -6.38 -10.65
CA VAL A 91 30.89 -6.13 -9.67
C VAL A 91 31.18 -4.80 -8.98
N VAL A 92 30.19 -3.93 -8.94
CA VAL A 92 30.29 -2.55 -8.45
C VAL A 92 29.33 -2.38 -7.28
N ALA A 93 29.82 -1.80 -6.19
CA ALA A 93 28.96 -1.34 -5.09
C ALA A 93 28.38 0.04 -5.44
N THR A 94 27.09 0.20 -5.22
CA THR A 94 26.30 1.43 -5.40
C THR A 94 25.68 1.84 -4.07
N GLU A 95 25.07 3.03 -4.01
CA GLU A 95 24.30 3.44 -2.82
C GLU A 95 23.08 2.52 -2.58
N GLU A 96 22.47 2.00 -3.66
CA GLU A 96 21.35 1.06 -3.64
C GLU A 96 21.79 -0.42 -3.71
N GLY A 97 22.95 -0.75 -3.12
CA GLY A 97 23.42 -2.12 -3.04
C GLY A 97 24.51 -2.47 -4.06
N CYS A 98 24.37 -3.58 -4.79
CA CYS A 98 25.48 -4.14 -5.60
C CYS A 98 25.03 -4.56 -7.00
N LEU A 99 25.81 -4.20 -8.02
CA LEU A 99 25.55 -4.47 -9.43
C LEU A 99 26.64 -5.35 -10.05
N ALA A 100 26.26 -6.47 -10.64
CA ALA A 100 27.12 -7.35 -11.41
C ALA A 100 27.00 -7.08 -12.92
N LEU A 101 28.11 -6.80 -13.59
CA LEU A 101 28.20 -6.43 -15.01
C LEU A 101 28.76 -7.57 -15.85
N THR A 102 28.13 -7.89 -16.98
CA THR A 102 28.61 -8.90 -17.92
C THR A 102 29.30 -8.29 -19.15
N GLU A 103 30.14 -9.07 -19.82
CA GLU A 103 30.80 -8.71 -21.08
C GLU A 103 29.80 -8.45 -22.22
N GLU A 104 28.63 -9.08 -22.17
CA GLU A 104 27.53 -8.87 -23.13
C GLU A 104 26.75 -7.56 -22.89
N GLY A 105 27.14 -6.79 -21.87
CA GLY A 105 26.52 -5.52 -21.52
C GLY A 105 25.23 -5.64 -20.72
N ARG A 106 24.99 -6.77 -20.05
CA ARG A 106 23.87 -6.93 -19.11
C ARG A 106 24.35 -6.61 -17.70
N PHE A 107 23.47 -6.03 -16.89
CA PHE A 107 23.76 -5.83 -15.48
C PHE A 107 22.68 -6.42 -14.59
N TYR A 108 23.10 -6.95 -13.44
CA TYR A 108 22.25 -7.65 -12.49
C TYR A 108 22.36 -6.99 -11.12
N ALA A 109 21.23 -6.62 -10.53
CA ALA A 109 21.17 -6.21 -9.13
C ALA A 109 21.26 -7.45 -8.23
N VAL A 110 22.05 -7.35 -7.17
CA VAL A 110 22.12 -8.36 -6.12
C VAL A 110 21.09 -8.02 -5.06
N THR A 111 20.05 -8.85 -4.92
CA THR A 111 18.99 -8.64 -3.94
C THR A 111 19.49 -8.80 -2.51
N SER A 112 18.69 -8.37 -1.52
CA SER A 112 18.93 -8.57 -0.09
C SER A 112 19.21 -10.03 0.30
N GLN A 113 18.69 -10.99 -0.48
CA GLN A 113 18.87 -12.43 -0.29
C GLN A 113 20.08 -13.01 -1.04
N GLY A 114 20.85 -12.15 -1.72
CA GLY A 114 21.96 -12.53 -2.58
C GLY A 114 21.52 -13.12 -3.92
N GLU A 115 20.27 -12.92 -4.35
CA GLU A 115 19.79 -13.33 -5.68
C GLU A 115 20.25 -12.36 -6.76
N LEU A 116 20.50 -12.89 -7.96
CA LEU A 116 20.83 -12.07 -9.12
C LEU A 116 19.54 -11.78 -9.90
N GLN A 117 19.09 -10.54 -9.87
CA GLN A 117 17.97 -10.06 -10.66
C GLN A 117 18.49 -9.21 -11.81
N LEU A 118 18.07 -9.52 -13.04
CA LEU A 118 18.46 -8.71 -14.20
C LEU A 118 17.93 -7.28 -14.01
N GLY A 119 18.83 -6.30 -13.90
CA GLY A 119 18.50 -4.90 -13.65
C GLY A 119 18.47 -4.05 -14.91
N GLY A 120 19.20 -4.45 -15.95
CA GLY A 120 19.16 -3.73 -17.22
C GLY A 120 20.30 -4.02 -18.19
N LEU A 121 20.41 -3.13 -19.17
CA LEU A 121 21.29 -3.22 -20.33
C LEU A 121 22.15 -1.95 -20.42
N THR A 122 23.37 -2.11 -20.91
CA THR A 122 24.37 -1.03 -21.06
C THR A 122 24.68 -0.77 -22.53
N GLU A 123 25.44 0.28 -22.83
CA GLU A 123 25.86 0.67 -24.19
C GLU A 123 26.47 -0.52 -24.98
N VAL A 124 27.22 -1.38 -24.29
CA VAL A 124 27.85 -2.58 -24.88
C VAL A 124 26.81 -3.51 -25.50
N TRP A 125 25.63 -3.63 -24.88
CA TRP A 125 24.55 -4.46 -25.41
C TRP A 125 23.93 -3.83 -26.66
N PHE A 126 23.82 -2.51 -26.75
CA PHE A 126 23.21 -1.88 -27.93
C PHE A 126 24.11 -1.91 -29.17
N LYS A 127 25.42 -2.11 -29.00
CA LYS A 127 26.39 -2.13 -30.10
C LYS A 127 26.00 -3.16 -31.16
N ASP A 128 26.03 -2.73 -32.42
CA ASP A 128 25.72 -3.53 -33.62
C ASP A 128 24.31 -4.17 -33.64
N ARG A 129 23.36 -3.65 -32.84
CA ARG A 129 21.96 -4.10 -32.80
C ARG A 129 21.01 -3.05 -33.39
N PRO A 130 20.76 -3.06 -34.71
CA PRO A 130 19.76 -2.19 -35.31
C PRO A 130 18.36 -2.58 -34.79
N HIS A 131 17.51 -1.57 -34.54
CA HIS A 131 16.17 -1.77 -33.98
C HIS A 131 16.20 -2.59 -32.68
N TRP A 132 17.14 -2.27 -31.79
CA TRP A 132 17.40 -2.94 -30.52
C TRP A 132 16.15 -3.23 -29.69
N TRP A 133 15.13 -2.38 -29.76
CA TRP A 133 13.85 -2.56 -29.05
C TRP A 133 13.12 -3.86 -29.41
N THR A 134 13.31 -4.37 -30.63
CA THR A 134 12.72 -5.65 -31.07
C THR A 134 13.32 -6.88 -30.37
N GLN A 135 14.50 -6.73 -29.77
CA GLN A 135 15.20 -7.80 -29.06
C GLN A 135 14.96 -7.76 -27.54
N LEU A 136 14.35 -6.70 -27.00
CA LEU A 136 14.07 -6.61 -25.55
C LEU A 136 13.17 -7.74 -25.02
N PRO A 137 12.12 -8.21 -25.75
CA PRO A 137 11.31 -9.33 -25.28
C PRO A 137 12.12 -10.62 -25.06
N THR A 138 13.14 -10.88 -25.88
CA THR A 138 13.97 -12.10 -25.75
C THR A 138 14.96 -12.00 -24.59
N VAL A 139 15.28 -10.78 -24.12
CA VAL A 139 16.16 -10.55 -22.96
C VAL A 139 15.41 -10.80 -21.65
N VAL A 140 14.15 -10.40 -21.55
CA VAL A 140 13.33 -10.57 -20.33
C VAL A 140 12.85 -12.02 -20.15
N GLY A 141 12.68 -12.78 -21.24
CA GLY A 141 12.14 -14.14 -21.18
C GLY A 141 10.69 -14.17 -20.66
N GLU A 142 10.22 -15.35 -20.22
CA GLU A 142 8.88 -15.53 -19.62
C GLU A 142 8.80 -15.14 -18.14
N VAL A 143 9.81 -14.44 -17.61
CA VAL A 143 9.83 -14.04 -16.19
C VAL A 143 8.91 -12.84 -16.02
N PRO A 144 7.85 -12.93 -15.19
CA PRO A 144 6.70 -12.03 -15.30
C PRO A 144 6.94 -10.58 -14.86
N PHE A 145 8.04 -10.25 -14.17
CA PHE A 145 8.23 -8.92 -13.58
C PHE A 145 9.68 -8.42 -13.58
N THR A 146 10.25 -8.17 -14.77
CA THR A 146 11.57 -7.52 -14.86
C THR A 146 11.43 -6.12 -15.45
N THR A 147 11.71 -5.11 -14.63
CA THR A 147 12.03 -3.76 -15.15
C THR A 147 13.48 -3.76 -15.60
N LEU A 148 13.74 -3.41 -16.86
CA LEU A 148 15.08 -3.24 -17.39
C LEU A 148 15.40 -1.76 -17.55
N ALA A 149 16.40 -1.26 -16.84
CA ALA A 149 16.98 0.04 -17.17
C ALA A 149 17.83 -0.07 -18.44
N LEU A 150 17.77 0.94 -19.31
CA LEU A 150 18.43 0.96 -20.59
C LEU A 150 19.45 2.09 -20.61
N ILE A 151 20.71 1.76 -20.36
CA ILE A 151 21.81 2.70 -20.23
C ILE A 151 22.60 2.75 -21.54
N GLY A 152 22.82 3.94 -22.09
CA GLY A 152 23.56 4.11 -23.36
C GLY A 152 22.74 4.71 -24.50
N LEU A 153 21.51 5.16 -24.23
CA LEU A 153 20.71 5.95 -25.18
C LEU A 153 21.04 7.42 -24.99
N SER A 154 21.37 8.14 -26.07
CA SER A 154 21.77 9.55 -26.01
C SER A 154 20.75 10.46 -26.69
N ASN A 155 20.67 11.69 -26.20
CA ASN A 155 19.82 12.73 -26.79
C ASN A 155 20.35 13.19 -28.16
N ALA A 156 19.64 14.12 -28.81
CA ALA A 156 19.91 14.44 -30.21
C ALA A 156 21.26 15.11 -30.46
N ASP A 157 21.76 15.92 -29.54
CA ASP A 157 23.09 16.52 -29.62
C ASP A 157 24.21 15.55 -29.16
N GLY A 158 23.85 14.41 -28.56
CA GLY A 158 24.77 13.41 -28.04
C GLY A 158 25.47 13.86 -26.78
N SER A 159 25.00 14.92 -26.15
CA SER A 159 25.60 15.44 -24.94
C SER A 159 25.04 14.72 -23.72
N ALA A 160 23.73 14.47 -23.65
CA ALA A 160 23.06 13.87 -22.49
C ALA A 160 22.69 12.40 -22.71
N TRP A 161 22.63 11.64 -21.62
CA TRP A 161 22.00 10.32 -21.61
C TRP A 161 20.49 10.47 -21.37
N LEU A 162 19.71 9.71 -22.14
CA LEU A 162 18.27 9.59 -21.96
C LEU A 162 17.94 8.64 -20.82
N CYS A 163 16.85 8.92 -20.13
CA CYS A 163 16.31 8.05 -19.11
C CYS A 163 15.38 7.04 -19.77
N ALA A 164 15.73 5.75 -19.75
CA ALA A 164 14.98 4.73 -20.47
C ALA A 164 14.82 3.42 -19.70
N TRP A 165 13.62 2.86 -19.79
CA TRP A 165 13.24 1.61 -19.13
C TRP A 165 12.35 0.77 -20.03
N TYR A 166 12.49 -0.54 -19.92
CA TYR A 166 11.54 -1.50 -20.48
C TYR A 166 10.82 -2.20 -19.33
N LEU A 167 9.51 -2.03 -19.25
CA LEU A 167 8.64 -2.57 -18.20
C LEU A 167 7.32 -3.04 -18.80
N ASP A 168 6.84 -4.19 -18.35
CA ASP A 168 5.57 -4.80 -18.80
C ASP A 168 5.40 -4.83 -20.33
N GLY A 169 6.46 -5.23 -21.04
CA GLY A 169 6.44 -5.33 -22.50
C GLY A 169 6.47 -4.00 -23.26
N ARG A 170 6.61 -2.87 -22.55
CA ARG A 170 6.54 -1.52 -23.12
C ARG A 170 7.78 -0.72 -22.82
N LEU A 171 8.10 0.18 -23.74
CA LEU A 171 9.30 0.99 -23.65
C LEU A 171 8.95 2.41 -23.19
N LEU A 172 9.69 2.88 -22.21
CA LEU A 172 9.66 4.23 -21.69
C LEU A 172 10.98 4.91 -22.05
N VAL A 173 10.92 6.08 -22.67
CA VAL A 173 12.09 6.93 -22.92
C VAL A 173 11.71 8.36 -22.61
N ALA A 174 12.51 9.02 -21.75
CA ALA A 174 12.35 10.40 -21.37
C ALA A 174 13.65 11.17 -21.61
N ASP A 175 13.53 12.36 -22.20
CA ASP A 175 14.61 13.35 -22.23
C ASP A 175 14.31 14.42 -21.17
N LEU A 176 14.98 14.31 -20.02
CA LEU A 176 14.90 15.28 -18.92
C LEU A 176 16.11 16.22 -18.90
N GLY A 177 16.99 16.10 -19.90
CA GLY A 177 18.25 16.82 -19.98
C GLY A 177 19.38 16.22 -19.16
N HIS A 178 20.48 16.97 -19.08
CA HIS A 178 21.73 16.53 -18.48
C HIS A 178 21.73 16.43 -16.97
N GLY A 179 22.46 15.43 -16.46
CA GLY A 179 22.84 15.35 -15.05
C GLY A 179 21.70 15.13 -14.08
N ARG A 180 20.53 14.70 -14.57
CA ARG A 180 19.34 14.40 -13.76
C ARG A 180 19.45 12.99 -13.20
N GLU A 181 19.27 12.84 -11.89
CA GLU A 181 19.05 11.55 -11.26
C GLU A 181 17.55 11.28 -11.24
N VAL A 182 17.10 10.35 -12.07
CA VAL A 182 15.68 10.09 -12.29
C VAL A 182 15.29 8.73 -11.74
N ARG A 183 14.32 8.72 -10.84
CA ARG A 183 13.78 7.50 -10.24
C ARG A 183 12.44 7.13 -10.86
N LEU A 184 12.28 5.84 -11.11
CA LEU A 184 11.05 5.23 -11.57
C LEU A 184 10.13 5.00 -10.36
N LEU A 185 9.03 5.74 -10.25
CA LEU A 185 8.08 5.57 -9.14
C LEU A 185 7.04 4.49 -9.43
N GLY A 186 6.74 4.29 -10.71
CA GLY A 186 5.92 3.19 -11.21
C GLY A 186 4.82 3.62 -12.18
N THR A 187 4.05 2.65 -12.66
CA THR A 187 2.96 2.85 -13.64
C THR A 187 1.77 3.60 -13.06
N THR A 188 1.15 4.46 -13.87
CA THR A 188 -0.11 5.13 -13.55
C THR A 188 -1.27 4.14 -13.50
N PRO A 189 -2.35 4.40 -12.73
CA PRO A 189 -3.52 3.50 -12.62
C PRO A 189 -4.23 3.21 -13.95
N ASP A 190 -4.24 4.17 -14.88
CA ASP A 190 -4.76 4.00 -16.25
C ASP A 190 -3.88 3.10 -17.13
N ASN A 191 -2.72 2.68 -16.61
CA ASN A 191 -1.69 1.91 -17.28
C ASN A 191 -1.17 2.55 -18.59
N ALA A 192 -1.37 3.85 -18.80
CA ALA A 192 -0.95 4.54 -20.03
C ALA A 192 0.43 5.21 -19.93
N ALA A 193 0.95 5.39 -18.72
CA ALA A 193 2.17 6.12 -18.45
C ALA A 193 2.87 5.63 -17.18
N VAL A 194 3.96 6.30 -16.85
CA VAL A 194 4.78 6.07 -15.68
C VAL A 194 5.04 7.40 -14.98
N TRP A 195 5.08 7.37 -13.65
CA TRP A 195 5.57 8.46 -12.82
C TRP A 195 7.09 8.37 -12.66
N LEU A 196 7.76 9.48 -12.98
CA LEU A 196 9.19 9.68 -12.80
C LEU A 196 9.41 10.81 -11.79
N SER A 197 10.35 10.65 -10.86
CA SER A 197 10.82 11.77 -10.02
C SER A 197 12.24 12.15 -10.39
N ASP A 198 12.49 13.44 -10.56
CA ASP A 198 13.84 13.97 -10.62
C ASP A 198 14.31 14.34 -9.21
N ALA A 199 15.32 13.64 -8.70
CA ALA A 199 15.85 13.85 -7.37
C ALA A 199 16.51 15.23 -7.20
N PHE A 200 16.93 15.88 -8.29
CA PHE A 200 17.57 17.19 -8.22
C PHE A 200 16.56 18.33 -8.12
N SER A 201 15.56 18.37 -9.01
CA SER A 201 14.53 19.42 -8.98
C SER A 201 13.40 19.14 -7.97
N GLY A 202 13.23 17.88 -7.56
CA GLY A 202 12.08 17.43 -6.78
C GLY A 202 10.77 17.40 -7.57
N GLU A 203 10.81 17.59 -8.89
CA GLU A 203 9.62 17.54 -9.75
C GLU A 203 9.23 16.08 -10.06
N VAL A 204 7.92 15.85 -10.17
CA VAL A 204 7.36 14.57 -10.61
C VAL A 204 6.75 14.75 -11.99
N TYR A 205 7.08 13.83 -12.89
CA TYR A 205 6.64 13.85 -14.28
C TYR A 205 5.79 12.61 -14.61
N ARG A 206 4.80 12.80 -15.48
CA ARG A 206 4.16 11.72 -16.22
C ARG A 206 4.88 11.54 -17.56
N GLN A 207 5.41 10.35 -17.79
CA GLN A 207 6.01 9.96 -19.06
C GLN A 207 5.18 8.87 -19.73
N ALA A 208 4.73 9.12 -20.96
CA ALA A 208 3.97 8.13 -21.73
C ALA A 208 4.90 7.07 -22.34
N PHE A 209 4.37 5.85 -22.50
CA PHE A 209 5.05 4.78 -23.22
C PHE A 209 5.18 5.08 -24.71
N MET A 210 6.19 4.49 -25.34
CA MET A 210 6.43 4.57 -26.77
C MET A 210 6.00 3.29 -27.49
N ASP A 211 5.46 3.45 -28.69
CA ASP A 211 5.20 2.36 -29.63
C ASP A 211 6.36 2.15 -30.63
N ALA A 212 6.31 1.04 -31.36
CA ALA A 212 7.37 0.70 -32.33
C ALA A 212 7.54 1.74 -33.46
N PRO A 213 6.46 2.31 -34.06
CA PRO A 213 6.59 3.41 -35.01
C PRO A 213 7.29 4.66 -34.44
N GLN A 214 6.94 5.07 -33.22
CA GLN A 214 7.58 6.20 -32.54
C GLN A 214 9.07 5.95 -32.31
N LEU A 215 9.44 4.74 -31.90
CA LEU A 215 10.85 4.37 -31.70
C LEU A 215 11.64 4.36 -33.00
N LEU A 216 11.04 3.87 -34.08
CA LEU A 216 11.64 3.92 -35.41
C LEU A 216 11.87 5.38 -35.84
N ASN A 217 10.91 6.27 -35.59
CA ASN A 217 11.04 7.69 -35.91
C ASN A 217 12.08 8.41 -35.01
N ALA A 218 12.15 8.03 -33.74
CA ALA A 218 13.06 8.62 -32.76
C ALA A 218 14.52 8.19 -32.98
N PHE A 219 14.79 6.90 -33.19
CA PHE A 219 16.14 6.34 -33.19
C PHE A 219 16.61 5.74 -34.53
N CYS A 220 15.69 5.47 -35.46
CA CYS A 220 15.95 4.76 -36.71
C CYS A 220 16.66 3.41 -36.51
N LYS A 221 18.00 3.36 -36.65
CA LYS A 221 18.79 2.13 -36.44
C LYS A 221 19.77 2.24 -35.28
N GLY A 222 19.87 3.40 -34.61
CA GLY A 222 20.90 3.68 -33.61
C GLY A 222 20.37 3.80 -32.18
N THR A 223 21.24 4.27 -31.30
CA THR A 223 20.96 4.60 -29.88
C THR A 223 20.94 6.10 -29.60
N ARG A 224 21.32 6.92 -30.58
CA ARG A 224 21.22 8.37 -30.52
C ARG A 224 19.88 8.81 -31.08
N LEU A 225 19.19 9.66 -30.33
CA LEU A 225 17.96 10.30 -30.75
C LEU A 225 18.21 11.15 -32.01
N LEU A 226 17.36 11.02 -33.01
CA LEU A 226 17.44 11.78 -34.26
C LEU A 226 16.38 12.87 -34.31
N THR A 227 15.18 12.53 -33.83
CA THR A 227 14.00 13.40 -33.85
C THR A 227 13.50 13.60 -32.41
N PRO A 228 13.88 14.69 -31.73
CA PRO A 228 13.42 14.96 -30.36
C PRO A 228 11.91 14.93 -30.20
N ASP A 229 11.19 15.53 -31.16
CA ASP A 229 9.72 15.61 -31.17
C ASP A 229 9.03 14.25 -31.35
N ALA A 230 9.78 13.18 -31.63
CA ALA A 230 9.24 11.82 -31.67
C ALA A 230 9.09 11.20 -30.27
N LEU A 231 9.76 11.76 -29.25
CA LEU A 231 9.57 11.35 -27.86
C LEU A 231 8.31 12.01 -27.30
N PRO A 232 7.47 11.28 -26.55
CA PRO A 232 6.42 11.91 -25.76
C PRO A 232 7.05 12.89 -24.75
N ALA A 233 6.59 14.14 -24.75
CA ALA A 233 7.12 15.15 -23.84
C ALA A 233 6.80 14.78 -22.37
N PRO A 234 7.79 14.88 -21.45
CA PRO A 234 7.53 14.72 -20.02
C PRO A 234 6.52 15.77 -19.54
N GLN A 235 5.48 15.33 -18.85
CA GLN A 235 4.41 16.21 -18.35
C GLN A 235 4.63 16.45 -16.86
N PRO A 236 5.00 17.66 -16.41
CA PRO A 236 5.12 17.95 -14.98
C PRO A 236 3.76 17.81 -14.30
N LEU A 237 3.73 17.11 -13.17
CA LEU A 237 2.53 16.91 -12.37
C LEU A 237 2.63 17.69 -11.05
N TRP A 238 1.46 18.08 -10.53
CA TRP A 238 1.32 18.74 -9.23
C TRP A 238 2.17 20.00 -9.04
N SER A 239 2.50 20.71 -10.12
CA SER A 239 3.07 22.06 -10.03
C SER A 239 2.16 22.99 -9.20
N PRO A 240 2.69 23.85 -8.32
CA PRO A 240 4.11 24.23 -8.18
C PRO A 240 4.91 23.41 -7.14
N TRP A 241 4.42 22.25 -6.71
CA TRP A 241 5.08 21.48 -5.65
C TRP A 241 6.40 20.85 -6.11
N THR A 242 7.39 20.88 -5.22
CA THR A 242 8.66 20.13 -5.33
C THR A 242 8.88 19.30 -4.09
N PHE A 243 9.46 18.12 -4.26
CA PHE A 243 9.49 17.07 -3.25
C PHE A 243 10.92 16.64 -2.92
N THR A 244 11.19 16.43 -1.63
CA THR A 244 12.44 15.82 -1.13
C THR A 244 12.36 14.31 -1.14
N GLN A 245 11.15 13.76 -0.98
CA GLN A 245 10.91 12.33 -0.99
C GLN A 245 9.58 12.03 -1.68
N VAL A 246 9.61 11.04 -2.57
CA VAL A 246 8.41 10.50 -3.23
C VAL A 246 8.53 8.98 -3.25
N SER A 247 7.50 8.28 -2.82
CA SER A 247 7.43 6.82 -2.83
C SER A 247 6.06 6.35 -3.27
N ARG A 248 5.98 5.09 -3.71
CA ARG A 248 4.71 4.49 -4.10
C ARG A 248 3.88 4.14 -2.87
N HIS A 249 2.59 4.46 -2.89
CA HIS A 249 1.64 4.13 -1.83
C HIS A 249 0.30 3.72 -2.44
N GLY A 250 -0.02 2.43 -2.35
CA GLY A 250 -1.21 1.86 -3.02
C GLY A 250 -1.21 2.13 -4.53
N ALA A 251 -2.32 2.67 -5.03
CA ALA A 251 -2.46 3.08 -6.43
C ALA A 251 -1.83 4.46 -6.74
N GLY A 252 -1.51 5.25 -5.72
CA GLY A 252 -0.96 6.60 -5.82
C GLY A 252 0.50 6.69 -5.36
N LEU A 253 0.89 7.90 -4.98
CA LEU A 253 2.20 8.20 -4.40
C LEU A 253 2.03 8.91 -3.05
N LEU A 254 2.98 8.71 -2.15
CA LEU A 254 3.16 9.53 -0.96
C LEU A 254 4.38 10.42 -1.18
N ALA A 255 4.25 11.71 -0.90
CA ALA A 255 5.33 12.66 -1.09
C ALA A 255 5.50 13.59 0.11
N THR A 256 6.74 14.02 0.34
CA THR A 256 7.09 15.10 1.28
C THR A 256 7.72 16.23 0.50
N SER A 257 7.13 17.41 0.59
CA SER A 257 7.65 18.62 -0.07
C SER A 257 8.95 19.10 0.57
N VAL A 258 9.67 19.99 -0.13
CA VAL A 258 10.86 20.67 0.41
C VAL A 258 10.60 21.46 1.69
N GLU A 259 9.35 21.88 1.93
CA GLU A 259 8.95 22.59 3.14
C GLU A 259 8.57 21.64 4.29
N GLY A 260 8.51 20.33 4.05
CA GLY A 260 8.10 19.33 5.05
C GLY A 260 6.58 19.08 5.10
N ILE A 261 5.81 19.54 4.11
CA ILE A 261 4.38 19.20 3.97
C ILE A 261 4.25 17.82 3.30
N GLN A 262 3.47 16.93 3.92
CA GLN A 262 3.19 15.58 3.46
C GLN A 262 1.90 15.52 2.64
N MET A 263 1.93 14.79 1.53
CA MET A 263 0.84 14.75 0.55
C MET A 263 0.63 13.36 -0.04
N GLU A 264 -0.62 13.04 -0.30
CA GLU A 264 -1.01 11.96 -1.21
C GLU A 264 -1.21 12.52 -2.62
N LEU A 265 -0.61 11.85 -3.60
CA LEU A 265 -0.65 12.24 -5.02
C LEU A 265 -1.34 11.14 -5.82
N ASN A 266 -2.60 11.38 -6.15
CA ASN A 266 -3.45 10.45 -6.90
C ASN A 266 -3.55 10.83 -8.37
N HIS A 267 -3.79 9.83 -9.22
CA HIS A 267 -3.85 10.02 -10.67
C HIS A 267 -4.99 10.94 -11.08
N GLN A 268 -4.68 11.99 -11.86
CA GLN A 268 -5.63 13.00 -12.34
C GLN A 268 -6.33 13.81 -11.23
N GLU A 269 -5.78 13.77 -10.02
CA GLU A 269 -6.30 14.53 -8.88
C GLU A 269 -5.29 15.60 -8.41
N PRO A 270 -5.77 16.73 -7.88
CA PRO A 270 -4.92 17.65 -7.13
C PRO A 270 -4.30 16.96 -5.92
N ALA A 271 -3.08 17.38 -5.56
CA ALA A 271 -2.38 16.90 -4.38
C ALA A 271 -3.27 17.07 -3.13
N LEU A 272 -3.36 16.03 -2.31
CA LEU A 272 -4.11 16.04 -1.06
C LEU A 272 -3.11 16.18 0.09
N ILE A 273 -3.17 17.30 0.82
CA ILE A 273 -2.33 17.46 2.02
C ILE A 273 -2.83 16.52 3.12
N THR A 274 -1.95 15.65 3.60
CA THR A 274 -2.25 14.66 4.64
C THR A 274 -1.49 14.91 5.93
N GLY A 275 -0.49 15.80 5.94
CA GLY A 275 0.24 16.10 7.16
C GLY A 275 1.45 17.01 7.01
N VAL A 276 2.22 17.11 8.09
CA VAL A 276 3.47 17.86 8.19
C VAL A 276 4.51 17.09 8.97
N ASP A 277 5.76 17.17 8.53
CA ASP A 277 6.87 16.44 9.09
C ASP A 277 7.53 17.14 10.30
N SER A 278 8.59 16.53 10.84
CA SER A 278 9.29 17.06 12.00
C SER A 278 10.08 18.34 11.72
N GLN A 279 10.47 18.61 10.48
CA GLN A 279 11.14 19.85 10.10
C GLN A 279 10.14 21.01 10.13
N TRP A 280 9.01 20.87 9.44
CA TRP A 280 7.96 21.89 9.36
C TRP A 280 7.46 22.29 10.75
N VAL A 281 7.24 21.30 11.63
CA VAL A 281 6.80 21.52 13.02
C VAL A 281 7.85 22.27 13.84
N ARG A 282 9.14 21.94 13.68
CA ARG A 282 10.23 22.62 14.42
C ARG A 282 10.40 24.07 14.00
N GLU A 283 10.28 24.37 12.71
CA GLU A 283 10.41 25.73 12.17
C GLU A 283 9.26 26.65 12.60
N ARG A 284 8.10 26.09 12.97
CA ARG A 284 6.85 26.82 13.30
C ARG A 284 6.33 26.52 14.70
N ALA A 285 7.22 26.15 15.62
CA ALA A 285 6.85 25.65 16.94
C ALA A 285 6.17 26.70 17.84
N ASP A 286 6.47 27.98 17.62
CA ASP A 286 5.96 29.13 18.39
C ASP A 286 4.47 29.40 18.18
N ALA A 287 3.95 29.16 16.97
CA ALA A 287 2.55 29.35 16.61
C ALA A 287 2.02 28.20 15.74
N LEU A 288 2.30 26.95 16.14
CA LEU A 288 2.03 25.75 15.34
C LEU A 288 0.58 25.66 14.85
N THR A 289 -0.39 25.86 15.74
CA THR A 289 -1.82 25.77 15.41
C THR A 289 -2.25 26.84 14.41
N ASP A 290 -1.71 28.05 14.49
CA ASP A 290 -2.06 29.13 13.56
C ASP A 290 -1.44 28.91 12.18
N HIS A 291 -0.21 28.37 12.12
CA HIS A 291 0.40 27.95 10.85
C HIS A 291 -0.35 26.78 10.21
N LEU A 292 -0.85 25.82 11.00
CA LEU A 292 -1.65 24.71 10.49
C LEU A 292 -3.00 25.20 9.93
N LYS A 293 -3.65 26.15 10.61
CA LYS A 293 -4.86 26.80 10.07
C LYS A 293 -4.55 27.51 8.75
N ALA A 294 -3.50 28.31 8.70
CA ALA A 294 -3.09 29.00 7.46
C ALA A 294 -2.78 28.00 6.32
N LEU A 295 -2.18 26.86 6.63
CA LEU A 295 -1.93 25.80 5.64
C LEU A 295 -3.25 25.25 5.07
N VAL A 296 -4.22 24.93 5.94
CA VAL A 296 -5.53 24.44 5.52
C VAL A 296 -6.30 25.52 4.73
N ASP A 297 -6.26 26.77 5.17
CA ASP A 297 -6.99 27.89 4.55
C ASP A 297 -6.40 28.32 3.20
N SER A 298 -5.09 28.15 3.01
CA SER A 298 -4.39 28.52 1.77
C SER A 298 -4.51 27.47 0.66
N THR A 299 -4.95 26.25 0.99
CA THR A 299 -4.92 25.11 0.08
C THR A 299 -6.33 24.72 -0.37
N GLN A 300 -6.45 24.25 -1.61
CA GLN A 300 -7.73 23.84 -2.19
C GLN A 300 -8.19 22.43 -1.75
N ARG A 301 -7.28 21.58 -1.23
CA ARG A 301 -7.58 20.20 -0.84
C ARG A 301 -6.69 19.70 0.32
N CYS A 302 -7.32 19.40 1.44
CA CYS A 302 -6.66 18.86 2.65
C CYS A 302 -7.48 17.68 3.18
N ALA A 303 -6.80 16.72 3.82
CA ALA A 303 -7.46 15.65 4.54
C ALA A 303 -8.32 16.22 5.70
N PRO A 304 -9.40 15.53 6.11
CA PRO A 304 -10.14 15.89 7.32
C PRO A 304 -9.27 15.88 8.59
N LEU A 305 -8.27 14.98 8.59
CA LEU A 305 -7.34 14.77 9.69
C LEU A 305 -5.91 14.80 9.16
N LEU A 306 -5.14 15.83 9.52
CA LEU A 306 -3.75 15.97 9.11
C LEU A 306 -2.84 15.36 10.17
N ASN A 307 -1.92 14.49 9.76
CA ASN A 307 -0.85 13.99 10.62
C ASN A 307 0.13 15.12 10.94
N VAL A 308 0.47 15.30 12.21
CA VAL A 308 1.44 16.31 12.65
C VAL A 308 2.56 15.58 13.35
N ALA A 309 3.79 15.69 12.85
CA ALA A 309 4.92 15.01 13.45
C ALA A 309 5.06 15.31 14.95
N HIS A 310 5.27 14.25 15.72
CA HIS A 310 5.47 14.32 17.16
C HIS A 310 6.64 13.43 17.58
N PRO A 311 7.52 13.85 18.52
CA PRO A 311 8.74 13.10 18.82
C PRO A 311 8.53 11.72 19.47
N ARG A 312 7.40 11.49 20.15
CA ARG A 312 7.20 10.32 21.02
C ARG A 312 5.79 9.71 20.99
N GLY A 313 4.93 10.19 20.09
CA GLY A 313 3.54 9.77 20.05
C GLY A 313 2.90 10.20 18.75
N LEU A 314 1.57 10.18 18.72
CA LEU A 314 0.80 10.57 17.55
C LEU A 314 0.03 11.86 17.83
N ARG A 315 -0.01 12.73 16.82
CA ARG A 315 -0.68 14.02 16.87
C ARG A 315 -1.35 14.32 15.54
N TRP A 316 -2.54 14.90 15.62
CA TRP A 316 -3.33 15.27 14.47
C TRP A 316 -3.88 16.68 14.57
N PHE A 317 -4.10 17.29 13.42
CA PHE A 317 -4.83 18.53 13.27
C PHE A 317 -6.14 18.27 12.50
N VAL A 318 -7.27 18.60 13.12
CA VAL A 318 -8.59 18.46 12.53
C VAL A 318 -8.86 19.70 11.67
N SER A 319 -8.94 19.53 10.35
CA SER A 319 -9.01 20.65 9.41
C SER A 319 -10.28 21.48 9.55
N SER A 320 -11.41 20.83 9.85
CA SER A 320 -12.71 21.50 10.01
C SER A 320 -12.83 22.32 11.29
N SER A 321 -12.32 21.82 12.42
CA SER A 321 -12.43 22.49 13.72
C SER A 321 -11.20 23.32 14.11
N GLY A 322 -10.09 23.18 13.37
CA GLY A 322 -8.81 23.81 13.66
C GLY A 322 -8.19 23.35 14.98
N ARG A 323 -8.59 22.17 15.48
CA ARG A 323 -8.12 21.62 16.75
C ARG A 323 -6.92 20.72 16.54
N LEU A 324 -5.95 20.86 17.44
CA LEU A 324 -4.82 19.95 17.56
C LEU A 324 -5.12 18.91 18.64
N ILE A 325 -5.02 17.63 18.30
CA ILE A 325 -5.28 16.49 19.20
C ILE A 325 -3.99 15.67 19.28
N ASP A 326 -3.61 15.29 20.50
CA ASP A 326 -2.37 14.59 20.79
C ASP A 326 -2.66 13.40 21.72
N THR A 327 -1.98 12.28 21.49
CA THR A 327 -2.02 11.08 22.35
C THR A 327 -1.07 11.16 23.54
N GLY A 328 -0.31 12.25 23.66
CA GLY A 328 0.75 12.45 24.63
C GLY A 328 2.03 11.73 24.23
N ASN A 329 2.88 11.42 25.21
CA ASN A 329 4.09 10.61 25.02
C ASN A 329 3.79 9.10 25.08
N VAL A 330 2.62 8.70 24.59
CA VAL A 330 2.23 7.29 24.48
C VAL A 330 2.76 6.77 23.16
N LEU A 331 3.58 5.72 23.24
CA LEU A 331 4.03 4.99 22.06
C LEU A 331 2.88 4.13 21.55
N HIS A 332 2.69 4.15 20.24
CA HIS A 332 1.70 3.34 19.55
C HIS A 332 2.42 2.35 18.63
N PRO A 333 1.93 1.12 18.48
CA PRO A 333 2.50 0.18 17.53
C PRO A 333 2.23 0.65 16.08
N ASP A 334 3.06 0.18 15.15
CA ASP A 334 2.94 0.50 13.72
C ASP A 334 1.59 0.04 13.11
N SER A 335 0.89 -0.89 13.79
CA SER A 335 -0.46 -1.35 13.45
C SER A 335 -1.59 -0.40 13.85
N THR A 336 -1.27 0.77 14.39
CA THR A 336 -2.28 1.75 14.83
C THR A 336 -2.82 2.53 13.64
N VAL A 337 -4.14 2.55 13.50
CA VAL A 337 -4.84 3.22 12.40
C VAL A 337 -5.77 4.30 12.95
N ALA A 338 -5.69 5.50 12.39
CA ALA A 338 -6.66 6.56 12.67
C ALA A 338 -7.96 6.29 11.91
N VAL A 339 -9.03 6.01 12.66
CA VAL A 339 -10.37 5.74 12.11
C VAL A 339 -11.06 7.04 11.71
N GLY A 340 -10.74 8.16 12.34
CA GLY A 340 -11.31 9.47 11.99
C GLY A 340 -11.58 10.33 13.21
N THR A 341 -12.37 11.38 13.02
CA THR A 341 -12.78 12.26 14.11
C THR A 341 -14.17 11.90 14.64
N GLN A 342 -14.42 12.20 15.91
CA GLN A 342 -15.75 12.11 16.50
C GLN A 342 -16.12 13.44 17.15
N HIS A 343 -17.25 13.99 16.71
CA HIS A 343 -17.70 15.36 16.99
C HIS A 343 -16.64 16.44 16.71
N GLN A 344 -15.67 16.17 15.83
CA GLN A 344 -14.52 17.01 15.50
C GLN A 344 -13.64 17.39 16.70
N THR A 345 -13.85 16.72 17.85
CA THR A 345 -13.15 17.00 19.11
C THR A 345 -12.27 15.85 19.56
N ASN A 346 -12.55 14.64 19.08
CA ASN A 346 -11.81 13.45 19.43
C ASN A 346 -11.30 12.75 18.18
N VAL A 347 -10.17 12.03 18.30
CA VAL A 347 -9.69 11.10 17.29
C VAL A 347 -9.94 9.68 17.77
N LEU A 348 -10.51 8.86 16.89
CA LEU A 348 -10.69 7.42 17.10
C LEU A 348 -9.47 6.69 16.53
N LEU A 349 -8.78 5.92 17.37
CA LEU A 349 -7.62 5.11 17.00
C LEU A 349 -7.91 3.65 17.25
N PHE A 350 -7.72 2.82 16.23
CA PHE A 350 -7.76 1.38 16.37
C PHE A 350 -6.34 0.82 16.40
N ASP A 351 -6.03 0.04 17.42
CA ASP A 351 -4.77 -0.69 17.50
C ASP A 351 -4.99 -2.15 17.13
N GLY A 352 -4.45 -2.57 15.99
CA GLY A 352 -4.57 -3.96 15.53
C GLY A 352 -3.83 -4.99 16.41
N ALA A 353 -2.89 -4.58 17.26
CA ALA A 353 -2.14 -5.50 18.11
C ALA A 353 -2.97 -6.01 19.29
N ASP A 354 -3.82 -5.15 19.86
CA ASP A 354 -4.71 -5.51 20.97
C ASP A 354 -6.20 -5.49 20.61
N GLY A 355 -6.54 -5.06 19.40
CA GLY A 355 -7.91 -5.04 18.89
C GLY A 355 -8.79 -4.03 19.62
N VAL A 356 -8.25 -2.92 20.14
CA VAL A 356 -9.04 -1.94 20.90
C VAL A 356 -9.17 -0.63 20.13
N LEU A 357 -10.41 -0.18 19.98
CA LEU A 357 -10.72 1.19 19.55
C LEU A 357 -10.65 2.15 20.74
N ARG A 358 -9.88 3.23 20.61
CA ARG A 358 -9.65 4.22 21.66
C ARG A 358 -10.02 5.61 21.18
N ARG A 359 -10.52 6.43 22.11
CA ARG A 359 -10.86 7.84 21.87
C ARG A 359 -9.86 8.75 22.56
N TYR A 360 -9.23 9.64 21.80
CA TYR A 360 -8.30 10.66 22.32
C TYR A 360 -8.88 12.07 22.18
N PRO A 361 -8.59 12.99 23.13
CA PRO A 361 -7.59 12.90 24.21
C PRO A 361 -8.10 12.28 25.52
N GLN A 362 -9.38 11.88 25.59
CA GLN A 362 -10.00 11.34 26.80
C GLN A 362 -9.35 10.01 27.25
N THR A 363 -8.66 9.31 26.34
CA THR A 363 -8.04 7.99 26.54
C THR A 363 -9.05 6.97 27.04
N GLU A 364 -10.22 6.95 26.41
CA GLU A 364 -11.31 6.03 26.72
C GLU A 364 -11.27 4.85 25.75
N ASN A 365 -11.32 3.62 26.29
CA ASN A 365 -11.54 2.43 25.49
C ASN A 365 -13.00 2.45 25.03
N VAL A 366 -13.21 2.48 23.72
CA VAL A 366 -14.54 2.52 23.12
C VAL A 366 -15.11 1.11 23.08
N GLU A 367 -14.47 0.21 22.32
CA GLU A 367 -14.95 -1.15 22.12
C GLU A 367 -13.79 -2.07 21.67
N PRO A 368 -13.72 -3.32 22.14
CA PRO A 368 -12.84 -4.33 21.56
C PRO A 368 -13.41 -4.84 20.22
N LEU A 369 -12.62 -4.76 19.16
CA LEU A 369 -12.98 -5.13 17.79
C LEU A 369 -11.95 -6.10 17.23
N ALA A 370 -12.40 -7.08 16.44
CA ALA A 370 -11.52 -8.04 15.80
C ALA A 370 -10.80 -7.42 14.59
N TYR A 371 -11.46 -6.49 13.91
CA TYR A 371 -10.93 -5.84 12.72
C TYR A 371 -11.58 -4.48 12.51
N VAL A 372 -10.80 -3.51 12.05
CA VAL A 372 -11.29 -2.23 11.57
C VAL A 372 -10.52 -1.85 10.30
N GLN A 373 -11.25 -1.43 9.29
CA GLN A 373 -10.69 -0.85 8.08
C GLN A 373 -11.53 0.35 7.66
N ARG A 374 -10.85 1.45 7.34
CA ARG A 374 -11.46 2.63 6.74
C ARG A 374 -10.97 2.79 5.30
N ASP A 375 -11.90 3.09 4.41
CA ASP A 375 -11.63 3.55 3.05
C ASP A 375 -12.50 4.78 2.77
N ALA A 376 -11.90 5.97 2.74
CA ALA A 376 -12.61 7.25 2.62
C ALA A 376 -13.78 7.42 3.63
N ASP A 377 -15.03 7.30 3.18
CA ASP A 377 -16.28 7.41 3.94
C ASP A 377 -16.92 6.06 4.29
N LEU A 378 -16.26 4.96 3.91
CA LEU A 378 -16.62 3.59 4.24
C LEU A 378 -15.85 3.12 5.47
N LEU A 379 -16.57 2.60 6.45
CA LEU A 379 -16.01 1.93 7.62
C LEU A 379 -16.41 0.46 7.63
N THR A 380 -15.44 -0.45 7.70
CA THR A 380 -15.65 -1.88 7.92
C THR A 380 -15.21 -2.24 9.33
N VAL A 381 -16.09 -2.87 10.09
CA VAL A 381 -15.82 -3.33 11.46
C VAL A 381 -16.18 -4.80 11.58
N GLU A 382 -15.29 -5.59 12.19
CA GLU A 382 -15.59 -6.96 12.62
C GLU A 382 -15.64 -7.03 14.13
N SER A 383 -16.71 -7.63 14.65
CA SER A 383 -16.85 -7.92 16.07
C SER A 383 -17.19 -9.40 16.28
N HIS A 384 -16.64 -9.94 17.35
CA HIS A 384 -17.03 -11.24 17.92
C HIS A 384 -17.79 -11.07 19.24
N ARG A 385 -18.06 -9.84 19.66
CA ARG A 385 -18.80 -9.52 20.87
C ARG A 385 -20.09 -8.79 20.53
N GLN A 386 -21.03 -8.87 21.46
CA GLN A 386 -22.26 -8.10 21.43
C GLN A 386 -21.96 -6.60 21.23
N LEU A 387 -22.69 -5.97 20.30
CA LEU A 387 -22.57 -4.54 19.98
C LEU A 387 -23.88 -3.84 20.35
N ASP A 388 -23.95 -3.32 21.57
CA ASP A 388 -25.15 -2.68 22.11
C ASP A 388 -25.37 -1.25 21.59
N ASP A 389 -24.30 -0.57 21.21
CA ASP A 389 -24.36 0.73 20.53
C ASP A 389 -23.21 0.85 19.54
N VAL A 390 -23.56 1.06 18.28
CA VAL A 390 -22.60 1.21 17.18
C VAL A 390 -22.15 2.66 17.03
N MET A 391 -22.91 3.63 17.57
CA MET A 391 -22.60 5.07 17.43
C MET A 391 -21.18 5.45 17.88
N PRO A 392 -20.63 4.91 18.99
CA PRO A 392 -19.27 5.24 19.43
C PRO A 392 -18.18 4.86 18.43
N LEU A 393 -18.46 3.90 17.53
CA LEU A 393 -17.51 3.37 16.55
C LEU A 393 -17.42 4.24 15.29
N ILE A 394 -18.43 5.09 15.04
CA ILE A 394 -18.61 5.79 13.78
C ILE A 394 -17.91 7.17 13.86
N ALA A 395 -16.92 7.37 13.00
CA ALA A 395 -16.29 8.68 12.79
C ALA A 395 -17.19 9.62 11.97
N ASP A 396 -16.99 10.94 12.10
CA ASP A 396 -17.83 12.01 11.55
C ASP A 396 -17.94 11.99 10.03
N GLU A 397 -16.90 11.50 9.36
CA GLU A 397 -16.84 11.48 7.90
C GLU A 397 -17.40 10.18 7.30
N ILE A 398 -17.90 9.25 8.12
CA ILE A 398 -18.40 7.94 7.66
C ILE A 398 -19.88 8.06 7.27
N SER A 399 -20.18 7.74 6.02
CA SER A 399 -21.52 7.65 5.46
C SER A 399 -22.00 6.19 5.36
N THR A 400 -21.07 5.26 5.18
CA THR A 400 -21.35 3.83 4.94
C THR A 400 -20.66 2.95 5.97
N LEU A 401 -21.40 2.03 6.56
CA LEU A 401 -20.89 1.09 7.56
C LEU A 401 -21.10 -0.36 7.11
N ILE A 402 -20.02 -1.14 7.09
CA ILE A 402 -20.06 -2.59 6.95
C ILE A 402 -19.77 -3.22 8.33
N LEU A 403 -20.74 -3.94 8.86
CA LEU A 403 -20.60 -4.73 10.09
C LEU A 403 -20.49 -6.20 9.76
N ARG A 404 -19.33 -6.77 10.08
CA ARG A 404 -19.06 -8.22 10.02
C ARG A 404 -19.27 -8.79 11.42
N LEU A 405 -20.33 -9.58 11.59
CA LEU A 405 -20.73 -10.09 12.89
C LEU A 405 -20.47 -11.59 12.96
N GLY A 406 -19.64 -11.98 13.92
CA GLY A 406 -19.37 -13.38 14.21
C GLY A 406 -20.49 -14.06 15.00
N PRO A 407 -20.50 -15.40 15.10
CA PRO A 407 -21.51 -16.18 15.83
C PRO A 407 -21.57 -15.87 17.33
N GLU A 408 -20.48 -15.36 17.91
CA GLU A 408 -20.41 -14.96 19.31
C GLU A 408 -21.04 -13.58 19.57
N SER A 409 -21.35 -12.82 18.52
CA SER A 409 -22.08 -11.54 18.61
C SER A 409 -23.59 -11.80 18.63
N THR A 410 -24.11 -12.17 19.79
CA THR A 410 -25.52 -12.58 19.93
C THR A 410 -26.52 -11.46 19.58
N THR A 411 -26.15 -10.20 19.82
CA THR A 411 -26.99 -9.04 19.49
C THR A 411 -26.16 -7.88 18.94
N CYS A 412 -26.68 -7.19 17.92
CA CYS A 412 -26.19 -5.93 17.41
C CYS A 412 -27.37 -4.94 17.34
N ARG A 413 -27.24 -3.76 17.93
CA ARG A 413 -28.30 -2.74 17.95
C ARG A 413 -27.94 -1.54 17.08
N ILE A 414 -28.82 -1.23 16.14
CA ILE A 414 -28.80 0.01 15.35
C ILE A 414 -29.86 0.93 15.92
N SER A 415 -29.41 1.99 16.60
CA SER A 415 -30.31 3.00 17.15
C SER A 415 -30.85 3.92 16.05
N GLN A 416 -31.95 4.63 16.34
CA GLN A 416 -32.48 5.66 15.43
C GLN A 416 -31.44 6.72 15.10
N ALA A 417 -30.57 7.09 16.05
CA ALA A 417 -29.49 8.03 15.81
C ALA A 417 -28.45 7.50 14.82
N VAL A 418 -28.11 6.20 14.87
CA VAL A 418 -27.21 5.56 13.90
C VAL A 418 -27.89 5.49 12.52
N TRP A 419 -29.15 5.06 12.47
CA TRP A 419 -29.94 5.01 11.24
C TRP A 419 -30.01 6.36 10.53
N GLN A 420 -30.18 7.45 11.28
CA GLN A 420 -30.26 8.79 10.70
C GLN A 420 -28.91 9.38 10.29
N ARG A 421 -27.80 8.81 10.79
CA ARG A 421 -26.45 9.30 10.53
C ARG A 421 -25.84 8.70 9.27
N LEU A 422 -26.14 7.43 8.99
CA LEU A 422 -25.54 6.68 7.90
C LEU A 422 -26.47 6.64 6.70
N GLU A 423 -25.92 6.84 5.51
CA GLU A 423 -26.66 6.64 4.26
C GLU A 423 -26.90 5.14 4.02
N LEU A 424 -25.92 4.30 4.39
CA LEU A 424 -25.95 2.86 4.13
C LEU A 424 -25.34 2.05 5.28
N VAL A 425 -26.07 1.03 5.72
CA VAL A 425 -25.58 -0.01 6.64
C VAL A 425 -25.61 -1.36 5.94
N ILE A 426 -24.50 -2.08 5.95
CA ILE A 426 -24.38 -3.42 5.41
C ILE A 426 -24.04 -4.38 6.55
N ILE A 427 -24.86 -5.41 6.71
CA ILE A 427 -24.65 -6.47 7.69
C ILE A 427 -24.19 -7.73 6.98
N ASP A 428 -23.01 -8.23 7.36
CA ASP A 428 -22.43 -9.48 6.90
C ASP A 428 -22.31 -10.46 8.08
N CYS A 429 -23.23 -11.44 8.11
CA CYS A 429 -23.25 -12.51 9.11
C CYS A 429 -22.93 -13.88 8.49
N ARG A 430 -22.17 -13.90 7.38
CA ARG A 430 -21.83 -15.16 6.71
C ARG A 430 -20.91 -15.99 7.58
N PRO A 431 -21.08 -17.32 7.62
CA PRO A 431 -20.20 -18.19 8.37
C PRO A 431 -18.77 -18.12 7.82
N SER A 432 -17.78 -18.16 8.71
CA SER A 432 -16.38 -18.34 8.30
C SER A 432 -16.22 -19.69 7.58
N LEU A 433 -15.37 -19.73 6.56
CA LEU A 433 -15.04 -20.96 5.83
C LEU A 433 -14.64 -22.08 6.80
N GLY A 434 -15.42 -23.16 6.82
CA GLY A 434 -15.20 -24.33 7.70
C GLY A 434 -15.92 -24.32 9.04
N SER A 435 -16.68 -23.26 9.38
CA SER A 435 -17.49 -23.18 10.60
C SER A 435 -18.97 -23.08 10.26
N GLN A 436 -19.78 -24.05 10.68
CA GLN A 436 -21.25 -23.92 10.60
C GLN A 436 -21.74 -23.19 11.85
N SER A 437 -21.99 -21.88 11.76
CA SER A 437 -22.71 -21.18 12.83
C SER A 437 -24.18 -21.60 12.79
N ILE A 438 -24.68 -22.10 13.92
CA ILE A 438 -26.08 -22.52 14.08
C ILE A 438 -26.91 -21.43 14.75
N ALA A 439 -26.30 -20.56 15.56
CA ALA A 439 -27.00 -19.51 16.29
C ALA A 439 -27.21 -18.27 15.41
N PRO A 440 -28.44 -17.71 15.35
CA PRO A 440 -28.68 -16.47 14.64
C PRO A 440 -28.10 -15.27 15.38
N VAL A 441 -27.54 -14.32 14.63
CA VAL A 441 -27.22 -12.98 15.13
C VAL A 441 -28.52 -12.17 15.19
N THR A 442 -28.82 -11.56 16.34
CA THR A 442 -29.98 -10.69 16.47
C THR A 442 -29.63 -9.25 16.10
N LEU A 443 -30.24 -8.72 15.04
CA LEU A 443 -30.15 -7.32 14.65
C LEU A 443 -31.36 -6.56 15.20
N ALA A 444 -31.14 -5.75 16.25
CA ALA A 444 -32.16 -4.91 16.85
C ALA A 444 -32.16 -3.53 16.19
N LEU A 445 -33.25 -3.17 15.52
CA LEU A 445 -33.43 -1.88 14.84
C LEU A 445 -34.43 -1.02 15.64
N ALA A 446 -34.00 0.15 16.09
CA ALA A 446 -34.89 1.15 16.67
C ALA A 446 -35.24 2.19 15.60
N LEU A 447 -36.47 2.14 15.07
CA LEU A 447 -36.93 2.94 13.94
C LEU A 447 -38.26 3.62 14.26
N ASP A 448 -38.46 4.86 13.78
CA ASP A 448 -39.68 5.64 14.05
C ASP A 448 -40.88 5.19 13.20
N SER A 449 -40.66 4.74 11.97
CA SER A 449 -41.72 4.33 11.03
C SER A 449 -41.31 3.10 10.20
N PRO A 450 -41.01 1.97 10.88
CA PRO A 450 -40.53 0.76 10.20
C PRO A 450 -41.53 0.22 9.16
N GLU A 451 -42.82 0.46 9.32
CA GLU A 451 -43.87 0.01 8.40
C GLU A 451 -43.75 0.62 7.00
N GLN A 452 -43.11 1.79 6.87
CA GLN A 452 -42.96 2.52 5.62
C GLN A 452 -41.71 2.11 4.84
N LEU A 453 -40.85 1.28 5.42
CA LEU A 453 -39.66 0.78 4.74
C LEU A 453 -40.06 -0.07 3.53
N ILE A 454 -39.45 0.22 2.39
CA ILE A 454 -39.55 -0.61 1.21
C ILE A 454 -38.59 -1.79 1.39
N VAL A 455 -39.12 -3.00 1.31
CA VAL A 455 -38.33 -4.24 1.38
C VAL A 455 -38.22 -4.81 -0.02
N SER A 456 -36.99 -5.08 -0.46
CA SER A 456 -36.71 -5.62 -1.79
C SER A 456 -35.62 -6.69 -1.73
N LEU A 457 -35.61 -7.55 -2.76
CA LEU A 457 -34.58 -8.57 -2.95
C LEU A 457 -33.78 -8.19 -4.20
N VAL A 458 -32.50 -7.86 -4.02
CA VAL A 458 -31.59 -7.49 -5.10
C VAL A 458 -30.50 -8.55 -5.18
N GLY A 459 -30.60 -9.42 -6.18
CA GLY A 459 -29.76 -10.62 -6.25
C GLY A 459 -30.04 -11.56 -5.08
N GLU A 460 -29.02 -11.84 -4.27
CA GLU A 460 -29.11 -12.69 -3.08
C GLU A 460 -29.21 -11.89 -1.76
N HIS A 461 -29.28 -10.55 -1.86
CA HIS A 461 -29.29 -9.64 -0.71
C HIS A 461 -30.70 -9.12 -0.41
N LEU A 462 -31.04 -9.01 0.87
CA LEU A 462 -32.25 -8.35 1.34
C LEU A 462 -31.94 -6.87 1.57
N VAL A 463 -32.73 -5.99 0.99
CA VAL A 463 -32.54 -4.54 1.08
C VAL A 463 -33.78 -3.91 1.71
N MET A 464 -33.58 -3.12 2.76
CA MET A 464 -34.61 -2.25 3.34
C MET A 464 -34.23 -0.80 3.08
N LEU A 465 -35.14 -0.05 2.46
CA LEU A 465 -34.94 1.35 2.08
C LEU A 465 -36.02 2.21 2.74
N ASP A 466 -35.61 3.27 3.43
CA ASP A 466 -36.54 4.34 3.81
C ASP A 466 -36.78 5.25 2.59
N PRO A 467 -38.00 5.31 2.05
CA PRO A 467 -38.29 6.10 0.85
C PRO A 467 -38.24 7.62 1.10
N THR A 468 -38.24 8.07 2.36
CA THR A 468 -38.23 9.49 2.72
C THR A 468 -36.81 10.01 2.88
N THR A 469 -35.96 9.25 3.56
CA THR A 469 -34.57 9.63 3.86
C THR A 469 -33.56 9.04 2.88
N CYS A 470 -33.96 8.03 2.10
CA CYS A 470 -33.10 7.20 1.27
C CYS A 470 -32.06 6.37 2.05
N HIS A 471 -32.15 6.30 3.38
CA HIS A 471 -31.27 5.45 4.18
C HIS A 471 -31.56 3.98 3.92
N SER A 472 -30.49 3.19 3.83
CA SER A 472 -30.57 1.81 3.38
C SER A 472 -29.90 0.84 4.35
N LEU A 473 -30.54 -0.31 4.55
CA LEU A 473 -29.97 -1.49 5.22
C LEU A 473 -29.86 -2.62 4.21
N ILE A 474 -28.67 -3.19 4.06
CA ILE A 474 -28.43 -4.37 3.24
C ILE A 474 -28.00 -5.53 4.14
N LEU A 475 -28.79 -6.60 4.13
CA LEU A 475 -28.41 -7.87 4.72
C LEU A 475 -27.84 -8.77 3.61
N ARG A 476 -26.55 -9.10 3.70
CA ARG A 476 -25.88 -9.81 2.61
C ARG A 476 -26.27 -11.28 2.54
N GLU A 477 -26.51 -11.77 1.32
CA GLU A 477 -26.55 -13.20 0.99
C GLU A 477 -27.60 -13.99 1.81
N VAL A 478 -28.63 -13.31 2.29
CA VAL A 478 -29.75 -13.89 3.06
C VAL A 478 -30.49 -14.95 2.25
N ASN A 479 -30.62 -14.75 0.93
CA ASN A 479 -31.24 -15.70 0.01
C ASN A 479 -30.21 -16.34 -0.94
N ALA A 480 -28.98 -16.57 -0.47
CA ALA A 480 -27.97 -17.22 -1.28
C ALA A 480 -28.44 -18.59 -1.80
N LYS A 481 -28.10 -18.94 -3.05
CA LYS A 481 -28.44 -20.27 -3.61
C LYS A 481 -27.75 -21.39 -2.85
N ASP A 482 -26.53 -21.15 -2.39
CA ASP A 482 -25.84 -22.03 -1.47
C ASP A 482 -26.28 -21.72 -0.03
N VAL A 483 -27.05 -22.64 0.55
CA VAL A 483 -27.57 -22.51 1.92
C VAL A 483 -26.44 -22.40 2.94
N THR A 484 -25.25 -22.95 2.65
CA THR A 484 -24.09 -22.88 3.55
C THR A 484 -23.46 -21.49 3.63
N LEU A 485 -23.76 -20.61 2.66
CA LEU A 485 -23.29 -19.22 2.62
C LEU A 485 -24.31 -18.24 3.16
N ARG A 486 -25.53 -18.68 3.50
CA ARG A 486 -26.58 -17.80 4.02
C ARG A 486 -26.20 -17.29 5.40
N GLY A 487 -26.25 -15.97 5.56
CA GLY A 487 -26.14 -15.35 6.88
C GLY A 487 -27.35 -15.68 7.74
N ASN A 488 -27.12 -16.11 8.98
CA ASN A 488 -28.20 -16.40 9.93
C ASN A 488 -28.50 -15.16 10.79
N VAL A 489 -29.51 -14.38 10.38
CA VAL A 489 -29.86 -13.10 11.02
C VAL A 489 -31.33 -13.08 11.45
N MET A 490 -31.58 -12.74 12.71
CA MET A 490 -32.90 -12.42 13.24
C MET A 490 -33.07 -10.91 13.32
N ILE A 491 -34.10 -10.38 12.68
CA ILE A 491 -34.42 -8.95 12.69
C ILE A 491 -35.42 -8.71 13.81
N ALA A 492 -35.08 -7.85 14.75
CA ALA A 492 -35.94 -7.42 15.85
C ALA A 492 -36.22 -5.92 15.71
N ILE A 493 -37.49 -5.54 15.60
CA ILE A 493 -37.94 -4.15 15.53
C ILE A 493 -39.00 -3.95 16.60
N ASP A 494 -38.87 -2.87 17.38
CA ASP A 494 -39.84 -2.55 18.43
C ASP A 494 -41.26 -2.44 17.82
N GLY A 495 -42.24 -3.08 18.47
CA GLY A 495 -43.61 -3.16 17.97
C GLY A 495 -43.92 -4.31 17.02
N TYR A 496 -42.93 -5.13 16.66
CA TYR A 496 -43.09 -6.31 15.79
C TYR A 496 -42.54 -7.58 16.45
N ARG A 497 -42.98 -8.75 15.99
CA ARG A 497 -42.32 -10.01 16.36
C ARG A 497 -41.00 -10.14 15.59
N SER A 498 -39.95 -10.61 16.27
CA SER A 498 -38.67 -10.89 15.62
C SER A 498 -38.87 -11.91 14.49
N ILE A 499 -38.26 -11.66 13.34
CA ILE A 499 -38.39 -12.46 12.12
C ILE A 499 -37.01 -12.82 11.56
N ALA A 500 -36.83 -14.05 11.08
CA ALA A 500 -35.60 -14.41 10.39
C ALA A 500 -35.53 -13.67 9.05
N ALA A 501 -34.34 -13.16 8.69
CA ALA A 501 -34.17 -12.47 7.42
C ALA A 501 -34.51 -13.37 6.22
N ALA A 502 -34.27 -14.68 6.33
CA ALA A 502 -34.65 -15.67 5.32
C ALA A 502 -36.17 -15.79 5.17
N ASP A 503 -36.91 -15.86 6.29
CA ASP A 503 -38.38 -15.91 6.28
C ASP A 503 -38.98 -14.64 5.66
N LEU A 504 -38.36 -13.48 5.94
CA LEU A 504 -38.76 -12.20 5.35
C LEU A 504 -38.50 -12.18 3.83
N ALA A 505 -37.38 -12.75 3.38
CA ALA A 505 -37.07 -12.88 1.94
C ALA A 505 -38.06 -13.83 1.24
N ASP A 506 -38.44 -14.94 1.87
CA ASP A 506 -39.44 -15.88 1.33
C ASP A 506 -40.83 -15.24 1.25
N ALA A 507 -41.25 -14.51 2.29
CA ALA A 507 -42.50 -13.75 2.29
C ALA A 507 -42.53 -12.68 1.19
N LEU A 508 -41.42 -11.98 0.99
CA LEU A 508 -41.25 -11.00 -0.08
C LEU A 508 -41.35 -11.66 -1.46
N ALA A 509 -40.67 -12.78 -1.69
CA ALA A 509 -40.72 -13.50 -2.96
C ALA A 509 -42.15 -13.94 -3.31
N ALA A 510 -42.93 -14.36 -2.31
CA ALA A 510 -44.35 -14.69 -2.49
C ALA A 510 -45.21 -13.47 -2.86
N LYS A 511 -44.91 -12.28 -2.32
CA LYS A 511 -45.69 -11.04 -2.58
C LYS A 511 -45.26 -10.26 -3.83
N LEU A 512 -43.99 -10.28 -4.22
CA LEU A 512 -43.51 -9.65 -5.46
C LEU A 512 -44.15 -10.24 -6.71
N ALA A 513 -44.57 -11.51 -6.66
CA ALA A 513 -45.38 -12.12 -7.72
C ALA A 513 -46.76 -11.46 -7.89
N ALA A 514 -47.19 -10.62 -6.95
CA ALA A 514 -48.51 -9.97 -6.92
C ALA A 514 -48.46 -8.43 -6.95
N VAL A 515 -47.39 -7.75 -6.50
CA VAL A 515 -47.30 -6.28 -6.39
C VAL A 515 -45.88 -5.77 -6.72
N GLY A 516 -45.76 -4.57 -7.31
CA GLY A 516 -44.49 -4.00 -7.80
C GLY A 516 -43.54 -3.41 -6.75
N HIS A 517 -44.00 -3.19 -5.52
CA HIS A 517 -43.17 -2.86 -4.34
C HIS A 517 -43.87 -3.38 -3.09
N VAL A 518 -43.11 -3.72 -2.05
CA VAL A 518 -43.66 -4.29 -0.81
C VAL A 518 -43.13 -3.54 0.39
N LEU A 519 -44.05 -3.10 1.26
CA LEU A 519 -43.72 -2.41 2.49
C LEU A 519 -43.43 -3.42 3.61
N PHE A 520 -42.55 -3.08 4.54
CA PHE A 520 -42.23 -3.94 5.67
C PHE A 520 -43.47 -4.25 6.52
N GLY A 521 -44.37 -3.28 6.71
CA GLY A 521 -45.62 -3.49 7.45
C GLY A 521 -46.54 -4.56 6.83
N ASP A 522 -46.43 -4.82 5.52
CA ASP A 522 -47.21 -5.85 4.82
C ASP A 522 -46.63 -7.26 4.94
N LEU A 523 -45.38 -7.37 5.43
CA LEU A 523 -44.63 -8.61 5.56
C LEU A 523 -44.43 -9.00 7.03
N ALA A 524 -44.26 -8.02 7.90
CA ALA A 524 -43.85 -8.23 9.27
C ALA A 524 -44.99 -8.73 10.18
N PRO A 525 -44.77 -9.79 10.97
CA PRO A 525 -45.77 -10.29 11.92
C PRO A 525 -45.95 -9.33 13.10
N LEU A 526 -47.19 -8.90 13.34
CA LEU A 526 -47.57 -8.11 14.52
C LEU A 526 -47.53 -8.96 15.80
N PRO A 527 -47.27 -8.37 16.98
CA PRO A 527 -47.42 -9.06 18.26
C PRO A 527 -48.87 -9.52 18.43
N GLN A 528 -49.10 -10.78 18.79
CA GLN A 528 -50.45 -11.19 19.22
C GLN A 528 -50.78 -10.43 20.51
N GLU A 529 -51.89 -9.70 20.53
CA GLU A 529 -52.50 -9.25 21.79
C GLU A 529 -52.74 -10.49 22.65
N GLU A 530 -52.08 -10.57 23.81
CA GLU A 530 -52.49 -11.52 24.84
C GLU A 530 -53.94 -11.21 25.17
N ALA A 531 -54.85 -12.10 24.77
CA ALA A 531 -56.22 -12.09 25.21
C ALA A 531 -56.22 -12.24 26.74
N ILE A 532 -56.33 -11.11 27.44
CA ILE A 532 -56.66 -11.06 28.86
C ILE A 532 -58.07 -11.64 28.97
N LEU A 533 -58.18 -12.94 29.23
CA LEU A 533 -59.41 -13.55 29.69
C LEU A 533 -59.63 -13.11 31.14
N SER A 534 -60.67 -12.29 31.28
CA SER A 534 -61.33 -11.81 32.50
C SER A 534 -61.63 -12.87 33.54
#